data_AF-A0A4Z0EEF5-F1
#
_entry.id   AF-A0A4Z0EEF5-F1
#
_cell.length_a   1.000
_cell.length_b   1.000
_cell.length_c   1.000
_cell.angle_alpha   90.00
_cell.angle_beta   90.00
_cell.angle_gamma   90.00
#
_symmetry.space_group_name_H-M   'P 1'
#
loop_
_entity.id
_entity.type
_entity.pdbx_description
1 polymer ?
#
loop_
_entity_poly.entity_id
_entity_poly.type
_entity_poly.pdbx_seq_one_letter_code
_entity_poly.pdbx_strand_id
1 'polypeptide(L)'
;MAASLGTSQLFEPPKTTPMDDGPGRTRTRTLTNETPRTIVLMLSRDQFQVFARFVRLTLNKGARRFTAPVRLPSGRLGIRTCRIDGAVSEQDLGPHSRVSFTLRIYDW
;
A
#
# COMPACT_ATOMS: atom_id res chain seq x y z
N MET A 1 -5.95 -18.51 26.04
CA MET A 1 -5.31 -18.54 24.72
C MET A 1 -6.08 -17.59 23.82
N ALA A 2 -5.53 -16.42 23.49
CA ALA A 2 -6.21 -15.42 22.68
C ALA A 2 -6.04 -15.77 21.19
N ALA A 3 -7.13 -16.17 20.54
CA ALA A 3 -7.16 -16.31 19.10
C ALA A 3 -7.01 -14.91 18.47
N SER A 4 -5.85 -14.62 17.89
CA SER A 4 -5.65 -13.41 17.10
C SER A 4 -6.48 -13.53 15.82
N LEU A 5 -7.65 -12.89 15.80
CA LEU A 5 -8.53 -12.77 14.63
C LEU A 5 -7.92 -11.76 13.64
N GLY A 6 -6.83 -12.12 12.99
CA GLY A 6 -6.23 -11.32 11.91
C GLY A 6 -6.83 -11.67 10.55
N THR A 7 -7.11 -10.67 9.72
CA THR A 7 -7.45 -10.89 8.32
C THR A 7 -6.21 -10.72 7.45
N SER A 8 -5.79 -11.79 6.76
CA SER A 8 -4.66 -11.73 5.82
C SER A 8 -4.87 -10.73 4.67
N GLN A 9 -6.14 -10.36 4.40
CA GLN A 9 -6.52 -9.53 3.26
C GLN A 9 -7.80 -8.71 3.57
N LEU A 10 -7.66 -7.40 3.78
CA LEU A 10 -8.79 -6.49 4.08
C LEU A 10 -9.75 -6.26 2.89
N PHE A 11 -9.28 -6.53 1.67
CA PHE A 11 -10.02 -6.39 0.41
C PHE A 11 -9.32 -7.20 -0.69
N GLU A 12 -10.08 -7.61 -1.71
CA GLU A 12 -9.48 -8.19 -2.91
C GLU A 12 -8.70 -7.11 -3.68
N PRO A 13 -7.38 -7.29 -3.88
CA PRO A 13 -6.53 -6.31 -4.55
C PRO A 13 -6.91 -6.21 -6.03
N PRO A 14 -6.67 -5.05 -6.66
CA PRO A 14 -6.92 -4.88 -8.08
C PRO A 14 -6.10 -5.89 -8.88
N LYS A 15 -6.79 -6.68 -9.72
CA LYS A 15 -6.12 -7.56 -10.69
C LYS A 15 -5.46 -6.68 -11.74
N THR A 16 -4.14 -6.80 -11.88
CA THR A 16 -3.42 -6.24 -13.04
C THR A 16 -3.76 -7.10 -14.23
N THR A 17 -4.72 -6.68 -15.06
CA THR A 17 -5.01 -7.34 -16.33
C THR A 17 -3.89 -7.02 -17.32
N PRO A 18 -3.12 -8.00 -17.82
CA PRO A 18 -2.26 -7.76 -18.97
C PRO A 18 -3.17 -7.45 -20.16
N MET A 19 -3.02 -6.27 -20.77
CA MET A 19 -3.58 -6.03 -22.10
C MET A 19 -2.69 -6.80 -23.09
N ASP A 20 -3.29 -7.81 -23.73
CA ASP A 20 -2.71 -8.55 -24.84
C ASP A 20 -2.76 -7.64 -26.07
N ASP A 21 -1.66 -6.99 -26.43
CA ASP A 21 -1.61 -6.18 -27.64
C ASP A 21 -0.21 -6.15 -28.26
N GLY A 22 0.00 -7.04 -29.24
CA GLY A 22 0.85 -6.82 -30.42
C GLY A 22 2.38 -6.87 -30.25
N PRO A 23 3.12 -6.96 -31.38
CA PRO A 23 4.56 -7.18 -31.38
C PRO A 23 5.33 -6.07 -30.66
N GLY A 24 6.18 -6.50 -29.72
CA GLY A 24 6.86 -5.66 -28.75
C GLY A 24 7.76 -4.60 -29.37
N ARG A 25 7.36 -3.33 -29.21
CA ARG A 25 8.32 -2.23 -29.19
C ARG A 25 9.03 -2.26 -27.86
N THR A 26 10.30 -2.70 -27.84
CA THR A 26 11.21 -2.51 -26.72
C THR A 26 11.45 -1.01 -26.51
N ARG A 27 10.54 -0.37 -25.77
CA ARG A 27 10.86 0.88 -25.09
C ARG A 27 11.39 0.49 -23.73
N THR A 28 12.71 0.57 -23.57
CA THR A 28 13.34 0.68 -22.25
C THR A 28 12.98 2.05 -21.66
N ARG A 29 11.70 2.25 -21.33
CA ARG A 29 11.24 3.38 -20.51
C ARG A 29 11.22 2.90 -19.06
N THR A 30 12.40 2.75 -18.44
CA THR A 30 12.48 2.77 -16.98
C THR A 30 12.32 4.23 -16.56
N LEU A 31 11.11 4.79 -16.63
CA LEU A 31 10.90 6.22 -16.35
C LEU A 31 10.46 6.54 -14.93
N THR A 32 10.32 5.54 -14.08
CA THR A 32 9.93 5.74 -12.69
C THR A 32 10.73 4.76 -11.86
N ASN A 33 11.68 5.28 -11.08
CA ASN A 33 12.31 4.51 -10.01
C ASN A 33 11.21 4.20 -8.98
N GLU A 34 10.64 3.00 -9.07
CA GLU A 34 9.70 2.49 -8.09
C GLU A 34 10.49 1.76 -6.99
N THR A 35 10.39 2.24 -5.75
CA THR A 35 10.96 1.55 -4.60
C THR A 35 9.84 0.93 -3.77
N PRO A 36 9.67 -0.40 -3.75
CA PRO A 36 8.73 -1.06 -2.87
C PRO A 36 9.26 -1.05 -1.43
N ARG A 37 8.39 -0.68 -0.48
CA ARG A 37 8.73 -0.65 0.94
C ARG A 37 7.61 -1.27 1.76
N THR A 38 7.92 -2.27 2.58
CA THR A 38 6.97 -2.83 3.52
C THR A 38 6.74 -1.86 4.66
N ILE A 39 5.49 -1.47 4.87
CA ILE A 39 5.06 -0.60 5.96
C ILE A 39 4.29 -1.46 6.96
N VAL A 40 4.60 -1.27 8.24
CA VAL A 40 3.88 -1.86 9.35
C VAL A 40 3.44 -0.72 10.26
N LEU A 41 2.13 -0.58 10.44
CA LEU A 41 1.52 0.42 11.30
C LEU A 41 0.88 -0.28 12.49
N MET A 42 1.07 0.29 13.68
CA MET A 42 0.29 -0.07 14.86
C MET A 42 -0.77 1.00 15.04
N LEU A 43 -2.04 0.65 14.84
CA LEU A 43 -3.16 1.59 14.91
C LEU A 43 -4.04 1.25 16.10
N SER A 44 -4.56 2.26 16.78
CA SER A 44 -5.75 2.08 17.64
C SER A 44 -6.96 1.69 16.77
N ARG A 45 -8.05 1.19 17.39
CA ARG A 45 -9.26 0.80 16.64
C ARG A 45 -9.88 1.94 15.85
N ASP A 46 -9.94 3.14 16.42
CA ASP A 46 -10.49 4.30 15.74
C ASP A 46 -9.62 4.69 14.53
N GLN A 47 -8.30 4.68 14.70
CA GLN A 47 -7.35 4.93 13.60
C GLN A 47 -7.44 3.85 12.52
N PHE A 48 -7.65 2.59 12.91
CA PHE A 48 -7.83 1.49 11.97
C PHE A 48 -9.10 1.66 11.14
N GLN A 49 -10.23 2.04 11.73
CA GLN A 49 -11.46 2.31 10.99
C GLN A 49 -11.28 3.44 9.97
N VAL A 50 -10.62 4.53 10.37
CA VAL A 50 -10.28 5.65 9.48
C VAL A 50 -9.39 5.17 8.33
N PHE A 51 -8.35 4.40 8.64
CA PHE A 51 -7.45 3.83 7.64
C PHE A 51 -8.17 2.90 6.66
N ALA A 52 -8.99 1.97 7.16
CA ALA A 52 -9.75 1.04 6.33
C ALA A 52 -10.71 1.78 5.39
N ARG A 53 -11.37 2.83 5.88
CA ARG A 53 -12.23 3.69 5.06
C ARG A 53 -11.43 4.44 3.98
N PHE A 54 -10.28 5.00 4.33
CA PHE A 54 -9.39 5.68 3.39
C PHE A 54 -8.91 4.74 2.29
N VAL A 55 -8.45 3.53 2.64
CA VAL A 55 -7.96 2.57 1.64
C VAL A 55 -9.07 2.07 0.72
N ARG A 56 -10.26 1.80 1.27
CA ARG A 56 -11.40 1.33 0.47
C ARG A 56 -11.97 2.41 -0.44
N LEU A 57 -12.26 3.60 0.10
CA LEU A 57 -12.98 4.66 -0.61
C LEU A 57 -12.05 5.59 -1.38
N THR A 58 -11.01 6.10 -0.72
CA THR A 58 -10.14 7.12 -1.31
C THR A 58 -9.11 6.51 -2.26
N LEU A 59 -8.51 5.38 -1.85
CA LEU A 59 -7.51 4.69 -2.67
C LEU A 59 -8.11 3.67 -3.65
N ASN A 60 -9.44 3.56 -3.73
CA ASN A 60 -10.14 2.55 -4.53
C ASN A 60 -9.52 1.14 -4.35
N LYS A 61 -9.49 0.66 -3.10
CA LYS A 61 -8.87 -0.64 -2.75
C LYS A 61 -7.38 -0.72 -3.14
N GLY A 62 -6.62 0.37 -2.94
CA GLY A 62 -5.19 0.43 -3.27
C GLY A 62 -4.85 0.61 -4.76
N ALA A 63 -5.85 0.77 -5.63
CA ALA A 63 -5.61 1.00 -7.06
C ALA A 63 -5.11 2.42 -7.38
N ARG A 64 -5.48 3.42 -6.57
CA ARG A 64 -5.11 4.83 -6.79
C ARG A 64 -3.77 5.20 -6.16
N ARG A 65 -3.08 6.13 -6.83
CA ARG A 65 -1.90 6.81 -6.29
C ARG A 65 -2.32 7.90 -5.31
N PHE A 66 -1.49 8.15 -4.30
CA PHE A 66 -1.68 9.21 -3.31
C PHE A 66 -0.34 9.80 -2.89
N THR A 67 -0.33 11.05 -2.42
CA THR A 67 0.88 11.68 -1.90
C THR A 67 1.01 11.47 -0.40
N ALA A 68 2.19 11.07 0.06
CA ALA A 68 2.48 10.91 1.48
C ALA A 68 3.89 11.40 1.83
N PRO A 69 4.13 11.87 3.06
CA PRO A 69 5.47 12.13 3.54
C PRO A 69 6.22 10.81 3.75
N VAL A 70 7.33 10.63 3.03
CA VAL A 70 8.21 9.46 3.13
C VAL A 70 9.60 9.92 3.57
N ARG A 71 10.24 9.14 4.44
CA ARG A 71 11.63 9.40 4.86
C ARG A 71 12.59 9.07 3.71
N LEU A 72 13.19 10.08 3.12
CA LEU A 72 14.16 10.00 2.03
C LEU A 72 15.51 9.44 2.51
N PRO A 73 16.42 9.03 1.60
CA PRO A 73 17.78 8.59 1.95
C PRO A 73 18.58 9.64 2.74
N SER A 74 18.28 10.94 2.54
CA SER A 74 18.84 12.05 3.31
C SER A 74 18.37 12.12 4.77
N GLY A 75 17.47 11.22 5.19
CA GLY A 75 16.90 11.17 6.54
C GLY A 75 15.74 12.14 6.77
N ARG A 76 15.47 13.07 5.84
CA ARG A 76 14.36 14.04 5.90
C ARG A 76 13.06 13.44 5.39
N LEU A 77 11.93 14.00 5.84
CA LEU A 77 10.62 13.70 5.24
C LEU A 77 10.46 14.51 3.95
N GLY A 78 10.14 13.82 2.85
CA GLY A 78 9.77 14.44 1.59
C GLY A 78 8.40 13.93 1.13
N ILE A 79 7.61 14.78 0.48
CA ILE A 79 6.35 14.35 -0.11
C ILE A 79 6.69 13.53 -1.37
N ARG A 80 6.14 12.32 -1.45
CA ARG A 80 6.28 11.43 -2.60
C ARG A 80 4.93 10.88 -3.02
N THR A 81 4.82 10.58 -4.30
CA THR A 81 3.68 9.85 -4.85
C THR A 81 3.87 8.37 -4.53
N CYS A 82 2.86 7.78 -3.90
CA CYS A 82 2.89 6.41 -3.43
C CYS A 82 1.66 5.65 -3.92
N ARG A 83 1.75 4.32 -3.92
CA ARG A 83 0.61 3.42 -4.15
C ARG A 83 0.74 2.22 -3.22
N ILE A 84 -0.38 1.73 -2.70
CA ILE A 84 -0.41 0.44 -2.01
C ILE A 84 -0.37 -0.65 -3.06
N ASP A 85 0.61 -1.53 -2.96
CA ASP A 85 0.75 -2.68 -3.82
C ASP A 85 0.24 -3.94 -3.13
N GLY A 86 -0.57 -4.72 -3.85
CA GLY A 86 -1.20 -5.92 -3.32
C GLY A 86 -2.23 -5.68 -2.22
N ALA A 87 -2.35 -6.67 -1.34
CA ALA A 87 -3.32 -6.66 -0.24
C ALA A 87 -2.76 -5.93 0.98
N VAL A 88 -3.67 -5.29 1.73
CA VAL A 88 -3.38 -4.88 3.10
C VAL A 88 -3.76 -6.01 4.04
N SER A 89 -2.80 -6.46 4.85
CA SER A 89 -2.98 -7.41 5.94
C SER A 89 -3.27 -6.67 7.24
N GLU A 90 -4.14 -7.25 8.06
CA GLU A 90 -4.41 -6.80 9.41
C GLU A 90 -4.30 -7.96 10.40
N GLN A 91 -3.65 -7.71 11.52
CA GLN A 91 -3.62 -8.59 12.68
C GLN A 91 -4.28 -7.86 13.86
N ASP A 92 -5.38 -8.43 14.35
CA ASP A 92 -6.05 -7.95 15.56
C ASP A 92 -5.24 -8.32 16.80
N LEU A 93 -4.89 -7.31 17.60
CA LEU A 93 -4.17 -7.43 18.87
C LEU A 93 -4.97 -6.88 20.06
N GLY A 94 -6.30 -6.83 19.98
CA GLY A 94 -7.18 -6.34 21.05
C GLY A 94 -7.46 -4.83 20.94
N PRO A 95 -6.84 -3.95 21.76
CA PRO A 95 -7.02 -2.50 21.63
C PRO A 95 -6.34 -1.89 20.39
N HIS A 96 -5.46 -2.65 19.74
CA HIS A 96 -4.71 -2.23 18.56
C HIS A 96 -4.90 -3.22 17.40
N SER A 97 -4.79 -2.69 16.19
CA SER A 97 -4.67 -3.48 14.96
C SER A 97 -3.29 -3.22 14.36
N ARG A 98 -2.53 -4.29 14.11
CA ARG A 98 -1.28 -4.23 13.37
C ARG A 98 -1.60 -4.38 11.89
N VAL A 99 -1.37 -3.32 11.12
CA VAL A 99 -1.65 -3.29 9.69
C VAL A 99 -0.34 -3.36 8.92
N SER A 100 -0.24 -4.26 7.94
CA SER A 100 0.94 -4.39 7.09
C SER A 100 0.57 -4.35 5.60
N PHE A 101 1.36 -3.61 4.82
CA PHE A 101 1.17 -3.50 3.38
C PHE A 101 2.45 -3.05 2.68
N THR A 102 2.53 -3.31 1.38
CA THR A 102 3.63 -2.83 0.54
C THR A 102 3.26 -1.46 -0.02
N LEU A 103 4.11 -0.47 0.22
CA LEU A 103 4.02 0.85 -0.37
C LEU A 103 5.02 0.95 -1.51
N ARG A 104 4.56 1.12 -2.75
CA ARG A 104 5.41 1.52 -3.87
C ARG A 104 5.54 3.02 -3.88
N ILE A 105 6.76 3.51 -3.78
CA ILE A 105 7.10 4.92 -3.83
C ILE A 105 7.63 5.23 -5.23
N TYR A 106 7.00 6.17 -5.92
CA TYR A 106 7.40 6.64 -7.24
C TYR A 106 8.42 7.77 -7.11
N ASP A 107 9.36 7.81 -8.05
CA ASP A 107 10.41 8.84 -8.15
C ASP A 107 11.26 8.93 -6.87
N TRP A 108 11.73 7.75 -6.43
CA TRP A 108 12.64 7.61 -5.30
C TRP A 108 14.04 8.15 -5.62
#